data_AF-A0A8J7PLU2-F1
#
_entry.id   AF-A0A8J7PLU2-F1
#
_cell.length_a   1.000
_cell.length_b   1.000
_cell.length_c   1.000
_cell.angle_alpha   90.00
_cell.angle_beta   90.00
_cell.angle_gamma   90.00
#
_symmetry.space_group_name_H-M   'P 1'
#
loop_
_entity.id
_entity.type
_entity.pdbx_description
1 polymer ?
#
loop_
_entity_poly.entity_id
_entity_poly.type
_entity_poly.pdbx_seq_one_letter_code
_entity_poly.pdbx_strand_id
1 'polypeptide(L)' 'MEPVLIAAYRHLLETRWCTVDDILEDPDHRAEFLALTWEGLPERSERDLLHGLTNLRKRGKLPRRADLIPW' A
#
# COMPACT_ATOMS: atom_id res chain seq x y z
N MET A 1 -7.94 -2.40 -9.49
CA MET A 1 -7.52 -1.46 -8.43
C MET A 1 -6.97 -2.18 -7.22
N GLU A 2 -7.78 -2.94 -6.46
CA GLU A 2 -7.33 -3.69 -5.27
C GLU A 2 -6.01 -4.48 -5.46
N PRO A 3 -5.81 -5.28 -6.54
CA PRO A 3 -4.56 -6.04 -6.70
C PRO A 3 -3.31 -5.16 -6.82
N VAL A 4 -3.43 -3.99 -7.46
CA VAL A 4 -2.31 -3.04 -7.61
C VAL A 4 -1.97 -2.42 -6.26
N LEU A 5 -2.99 -2.01 -5.48
CA LEU A 5 -2.78 -1.45 -4.14
C LEU A 5 -2.15 -2.48 -3.20
N ILE A 6 -2.60 -3.74 -3.27
CA ILE A 6 -2.04 -4.84 -2.46
C ILE A 6 -0.58 -5.11 -2.86
N ALA A 7 -0.28 -5.16 -4.16
CA ALA A 7 1.07 -5.38 -4.65
C ALA A 7 2.04 -4.26 -4.23
N ALA A 8 1.64 -3.00 -4.41
CA ALA A 8 2.44 -1.84 -4.00
C ALA A 8 2.66 -1.81 -2.47
N TYR A 9 1.60 -2.04 -1.69
CA TYR A 9 1.71 -2.12 -0.23
C TYR A 9 2.60 -3.29 0.21
N ARG A 10 2.45 -4.46 -0.42
CA ARG A 10 3.28 -5.63 -0.12
C ARG A 10 4.76 -5.33 -0.38
N HIS A 11 5.07 -4.69 -1.50
CA HIS A 11 6.43 -4.29 -1.82
C HIS A 11 7.02 -3.40 -0.71
N LEU A 12 6.31 -2.35 -0.28
CA LEU A 12 6.75 -1.48 0.82
C LEU A 12 6.88 -2.21 2.16
N LEU A 13 5.98 -3.15 2.42
CA LEU A 13 6.02 -3.98 3.61
C LEU A 13 7.25 -4.92 3.61
N GLU A 14 7.65 -5.41 2.45
CA GLU A 14 8.82 -6.29 2.27
C GLU A 14 10.15 -5.50 2.29
N THR A 15 10.21 -4.32 1.66
CA THR A 15 11.47 -3.56 1.48
C THR A 15 11.77 -2.58 2.61
N ARG A 16 10.75 -1.91 3.14
CA ARG A 16 10.90 -0.87 4.18
C ARG A 16 10.23 -1.20 5.49
N TRP A 17 9.54 -2.34 5.57
CA TRP A 17 8.74 -2.73 6.73
C TRP A 17 7.68 -1.67 7.09
N CYS A 18 7.19 -0.94 6.09
CA CYS A 18 6.24 0.16 6.25
C CYS A 18 4.82 -0.37 6.50
N THR A 19 4.11 0.19 7.48
CA THR A 19 2.70 -0.09 7.71
C THR A 19 1.80 0.89 6.96
N VAL A 20 0.48 0.65 6.96
CA VAL A 20 -0.48 1.59 6.36
C VAL A 20 -0.47 2.93 7.08
N ASP A 21 -0.33 2.94 8.41
CA ASP A 21 -0.26 4.19 9.18
C ASP A 21 0.98 5.00 8.77
N ASP A 22 2.12 4.35 8.61
CA ASP A 22 3.35 5.00 8.12
C ASP A 22 3.14 5.63 6.73
N ILE A 23 2.44 4.96 5.80
CA ILE A 23 2.13 5.52 4.47
C ILE A 23 1.20 6.74 4.56
N LEU A 24 0.31 6.77 5.56
CA LEU A 24 -0.63 7.87 5.75
C LEU A 24 -0.01 9.06 6.50
N GLU A 25 0.96 8.82 7.38
CA GLU A 25 1.59 9.85 8.21
C GLU A 25 2.87 10.41 7.58
N ASP A 26 3.66 9.57 6.91
CA ASP A 26 4.95 9.94 6.34
C ASP A 26 4.83 10.28 4.84
N PRO A 27 5.18 11.51 4.42
CA PRO A 27 5.09 11.92 3.02
C PRO A 27 6.05 11.18 2.08
N ASP A 28 7.21 10.70 2.56
CA ASP A 28 8.16 9.95 1.75
C ASP A 28 7.61 8.54 1.45
N HIS A 29 7.10 7.85 2.46
CA HIS A 29 6.44 6.55 2.27
C HIS A 29 5.20 6.66 1.38
N ARG A 30 4.45 7.76 1.54
CA ARG A 30 3.31 8.07 0.69
C ARG A 30 3.71 8.23 -0.77
N ALA A 31 4.75 9.03 -1.04
CA ALA A 31 5.22 9.27 -2.40
C ALA A 31 5.67 7.96 -3.07
N GLU A 32 6.38 7.10 -2.33
CA GLU A 32 6.82 5.80 -2.84
C GLU A 32 5.63 4.87 -3.14
N PHE A 33 4.62 4.83 -2.25
CA PHE A 33 3.38 4.09 -2.52
C PHE A 33 2.64 4.60 -3.75
N LEU A 34 2.52 5.92 -3.90
CA LEU A 34 1.83 6.53 -5.05
C LEU A 34 2.57 6.26 -6.36
N ALA A 35 3.91 6.34 -6.36
CA ALA A 35 4.72 6.00 -7.53
C ALA A 35 4.45 4.56 -8.00
N LEU A 36 4.52 3.59 -7.08
CA LEU A 36 4.26 2.18 -7.37
C LEU A 36 2.83 1.91 -7.86
N THR A 37 1.85 2.65 -7.34
CA THR A 37 0.45 2.45 -7.72
C THR A 37 0.10 3.13 -9.04
N TRP A 38 0.73 4.26 -9.37
CA TRP A 38 0.53 4.96 -10.65
C TRP A 38 1.10 4.21 -11.85
N GLU A 39 2.09 3.32 -11.68
CA GLU A 39 2.52 2.42 -12.77
C GLU A 39 1.36 1.53 -13.26
N GLY A 40 0.47 1.11 -12.36
CA GLY A 40 -0.70 0.28 -12.70
C GLY A 40 -2.03 1.03 -12.79
N LEU A 41 -2.12 2.26 -12.28
CA LEU A 41 -3.35 3.06 -12.17
C LEU A 41 -3.08 4.57 -12.39
N PRO A 42 -2.54 4.99 -13.54
CA PRO A 42 -2.06 6.36 -13.76
C PRO A 42 -3.16 7.43 -13.70
N GLU A 43 -4.42 7.08 -13.99
CA GLU A 43 -5.55 8.02 -13.99
C GLU A 43 -6.19 8.21 -12.60
N ARG A 44 -5.66 7.56 -11.55
CA ARG A 44 -6.26 7.63 -10.21
C ARG A 44 -5.64 8.75 -9.38
N SER A 45 -6.53 9.50 -8.71
CA SER A 45 -6.12 10.52 -7.77
C SER A 45 -5.42 9.91 -6.55
N GLU A 46 -4.49 10.64 -5.93
CA GLU A 46 -3.90 10.25 -4.65
C GLU A 46 -4.97 9.90 -3.62
N ARG A 47 -6.03 10.73 -3.53
CA ARG A 47 -7.13 10.52 -2.60
C ARG A 47 -7.82 9.17 -2.82
N ASP A 48 -8.09 8.79 -4.06
CA ASP A 48 -8.70 7.48 -4.38
C ASP A 48 -7.79 6.32 -3.96
N LEU A 49 -6.49 6.44 -4.21
CA LEU A 49 -5.50 5.41 -3.89
C LEU A 49 -5.36 5.22 -2.37
N LEU A 50 -5.23 6.32 -1.62
CA LEU A 50 -5.15 6.29 -0.16
C LEU A 50 -6.45 5.83 0.50
N HIS A 51 -7.60 6.24 -0.05
CA HIS A 51 -8.90 5.77 0.41
C HIS A 51 -9.06 4.27 0.14
N GLY A 52 -8.64 3.80 -1.03
CA GLY A 52 -8.60 2.38 -1.38
C GLY A 52 -7.72 1.56 -0.42
N LEU A 53 -6.51 2.05 -0.10
CA LEU A 53 -5.61 1.43 0.87
C LEU A 53 -6.26 1.32 2.25
N THR A 54 -6.89 2.40 2.72
CA THR A 54 -7.60 2.43 4.00
C THR A 54 -8.77 1.43 4.03
N ASN A 55 -9.53 1.33 2.93
CA ASN A 55 -10.63 0.37 2.82
C ASN A 55 -10.13 -1.08 2.82
N LEU A 56 -9.00 -1.36 2.16
CA LEU A 56 -8.36 -2.68 2.19
C LEU A 56 -7.90 -3.07 3.59
N ARG A 57 -7.32 -2.12 4.34
CA ARG A 57 -6.97 -2.30 5.76
C ARG A 57 -8.19 -2.66 6.60
N LYS A 58 -9.28 -1.88 6.50
CA LYS A 58 -10.53 -2.13 7.24
C LYS A 58 -11.16 -3.49 6.93
N ARG A 59 -10.98 -3.97 5.70
CA ARG A 59 -11.47 -5.29 5.24
C ARG A 59 -10.54 -6.45 5.58
N GLY A 60 -9.39 -6.19 6.20
CA GLY A 60 -8.39 -7.22 6.53
C GLY A 60 -7.76 -7.89 5.30
N LYS A 61 -7.76 -7.21 4.15
CA LYS A 61 -7.26 -7.74 2.87
C LYS A 61 -5.79 -7.43 2.59
N LEU A 62 -5.17 -6.61 3.44
CA LEU A 62 -3.75 -6.31 3.30
C LEU A 62 -2.91 -7.40 3.96
N PRO A 63 -1.79 -7.81 3.33
CA PRO A 63 -0.86 -8.73 3.95
C PRO A 63 -0.32 -8.15 5.25
N ARG A 64 -0.12 -9.00 6.25
CA ARG A 64 0.54 -8.65 7.51
C ARG A 64 1.98 -9.12 7.42
N ARG A 65 2.85 -8.57 8.27
CA ARG A 65 4.24 -9.05 8.38
C ARG A 65 4.31 -10.56 8.65
N ALA A 66 3.38 -11.09 9.45
CA ALA A 66 3.31 -12.52 9.74
C ALA A 66 3.05 -13.39 8.50
N ASP A 67 2.44 -12.84 7.45
CA ASP A 67 2.17 -13.55 6.19
C ASP A 67 3.40 -13.62 5.27
N LEU A 68 4.48 -12.89 5.60
CA LEU A 68 5.68 -12.75 4.77
C LEU A 68 6.84 -13.64 5.22
N ILE A 69 6.76 -14.26 6.40
CA ILE A 69 7.82 -15.14 6.91
C ILE A 69 7.41 -16.59 6.59
N PRO A 70 8.10 -17.27 5.65
CA PRO A 70 7.93 -18.71 5.49
C PRO A 70 8.59 -19.38 6.70
N TRP A 71 7.78 -20.07 7.51
CA TRP A 71 8.24 -21.00 8.54
C TRP A 71 9.05 -22.16 7.94
#